data_AF-A1ZLA7-F1
#
_entry.id   AF-A1ZLA7-F1
#
_cell.length_a   1.000
_cell.length_b   1.000
_cell.length_c   1.000
_cell.angle_alpha   90.00
_cell.angle_beta   90.00
_cell.angle_gamma   90.00
#
_symmetry.space_group_name_H-M   'P 1'
#
loop_
_entity.id
_entity.type
_entity.pdbx_description
1 polymer ?
#
loop_
_entity_poly.entity_id
_entity_poly.type
_entity_poly.pdbx_seq_one_letter_code
_entity_poly.pdbx_strand_id
1 'polypeptide(L)'
;MNTEENEPTQKEALKNNLKAPRRKRIIRFSVVTLALILSLGAWYYTHYRVPEPLIQKFVLINSTLEHSLVNYKRESDQSLQSLKRDVKKGGNALKGLELIKRAEMLKKKSTEIISELTKNKQRLINEAGDGLDEKTYTVKRPQAKLRVSKLMVGMLGSPKGVAYTLEKKLNAYSHWLNNEYKDLFKKPLPLLTKNPEAPKGNFVYDNFWQKPVVVALAKLTQLQHQVLNDQQNILTQLHVQQPATEDIKFDRIYTGVSAESNILWSGDTYRANMVIAAVPSKANAKMTVNGEPIKVENGIGKVRFKTTYPLGRKYWEGTITFKNKGRDTTFRVKKEYVVIPRMK
;
A
#
# COMPACT_ATOMS: atom_id res chain seq x y z
N MET A 1 103.13 44.59 -21.17
CA MET A 1 101.80 45.22 -21.34
C MET A 1 100.79 44.09 -21.33
N ASN A 2 100.48 43.59 -20.14
CA ASN A 2 99.36 44.00 -19.27
C ASN A 2 98.00 43.54 -19.80
N THR A 3 97.63 42.37 -19.31
CA THR A 3 96.29 41.82 -19.10
C THR A 3 95.40 42.83 -18.36
N GLU A 4 94.28 43.22 -18.96
CA GLU A 4 93.18 43.90 -18.29
C GLU A 4 92.09 42.87 -17.95
N GLU A 5 91.96 42.64 -16.65
CA GLU A 5 90.95 41.83 -16.00
C GLU A 5 89.67 42.67 -15.86
N ASN A 6 88.59 42.25 -16.54
CA ASN A 6 87.29 42.91 -16.47
C ASN A 6 86.64 42.67 -15.10
N GLU A 7 86.79 43.63 -14.20
CA GLU A 7 86.12 43.65 -12.90
C GLU A 7 84.64 44.07 -13.07
N PRO A 8 83.65 43.26 -12.63
CA PRO A 8 82.25 43.63 -12.73
C PRO A 8 81.95 44.83 -11.82
N THR A 9 81.39 45.89 -12.41
CA THR A 9 81.10 47.15 -11.70
C THR A 9 80.25 46.90 -10.45
N GLN A 10 80.69 47.44 -9.30
CA GLN A 10 80.03 47.31 -7.98
C GLN A 10 78.52 47.61 -7.98
N LYS A 11 78.01 48.40 -8.94
CA LYS A 11 76.58 48.69 -9.13
C LYS A 11 75.76 47.48 -9.60
N GLU A 12 76.33 46.58 -10.41
CA GLU A 12 75.66 45.34 -10.85
C GLU A 12 75.62 44.29 -9.73
N ALA A 13 76.71 44.15 -8.97
CA ALA A 13 76.78 43.30 -7.80
C ALA A 13 75.77 43.73 -6.72
N LEU A 14 75.62 45.05 -6.48
CA LEU A 14 74.65 45.58 -5.51
C LEU A 14 73.19 45.37 -5.97
N LYS A 15 72.88 45.57 -7.26
CA LYS A 15 71.54 45.30 -7.83
C LYS A 15 71.17 43.82 -7.74
N ASN A 16 72.12 42.90 -7.96
CA ASN A 16 71.90 41.47 -7.82
C ASN A 16 71.73 41.05 -6.35
N ASN A 17 72.49 41.64 -5.42
CA ASN A 17 72.36 41.40 -3.98
C ASN A 17 71.06 41.96 -3.37
N LEU A 18 70.49 43.05 -3.90
CA LEU A 18 69.17 43.57 -3.48
C LEU A 18 67.98 42.77 -4.03
N LYS A 19 68.15 42.12 -5.19
CA LYS A 19 67.12 41.23 -5.79
C LYS A 19 67.09 39.85 -5.13
N ALA A 20 68.23 39.33 -4.66
CA ALA A 20 68.32 38.01 -4.02
C ALA A 20 67.43 37.82 -2.76
N PRO A 21 67.40 38.73 -1.76
CA PRO A 21 66.56 38.58 -0.57
C PRO A 21 65.08 38.82 -0.87
N ARG A 22 64.75 39.73 -1.80
CA ARG A 22 63.37 39.93 -2.28
C ARG A 22 62.84 38.70 -3.03
N ARG A 23 63.65 38.08 -3.90
CA ARG A 23 63.29 36.85 -4.62
C ARG A 23 63.11 35.67 -3.66
N LYS A 24 64.00 35.52 -2.66
CA LYS A 24 63.86 34.51 -1.59
C LYS A 24 62.60 34.73 -0.74
N ARG A 25 62.22 35.98 -0.43
CA ARG A 25 60.96 36.30 0.27
C ARG A 25 59.71 35.99 -0.57
N ILE A 26 59.73 36.30 -1.86
CA ILE A 26 58.62 35.99 -2.79
C ILE A 26 58.46 34.47 -2.92
N ILE A 27 59.55 33.73 -3.12
CA ILE A 27 59.51 32.26 -3.20
C ILE A 27 58.97 31.66 -1.90
N ARG A 28 59.44 32.13 -0.73
CA ARG A 28 58.91 31.68 0.57
C ARG A 28 57.42 31.98 0.73
N PHE A 29 56.96 33.16 0.31
CA PHE A 29 55.54 33.52 0.34
C PHE A 29 54.72 32.62 -0.58
N SER A 30 55.17 32.36 -1.81
CA SER A 30 54.51 31.46 -2.76
C SER A 30 54.43 30.00 -2.28
N VAL A 31 55.47 29.51 -1.60
CA VAL A 31 55.47 28.15 -1.03
C VAL A 31 54.50 28.06 0.15
N VAL A 32 54.43 29.08 1.00
CA VAL A 32 53.48 29.12 2.13
C VAL A 32 52.04 29.23 1.66
N THR A 33 51.74 30.03 0.63
CA THR A 33 50.39 30.12 0.07
C THR A 33 49.97 28.82 -0.62
N LEU A 34 50.87 28.16 -1.36
CA LEU A 34 50.60 26.86 -1.96
C LEU A 34 50.34 25.79 -0.88
N ALA A 35 51.14 25.78 0.19
CA ALA A 35 50.96 24.87 1.33
C ALA A 35 49.63 25.12 2.06
N LEU A 36 49.19 26.37 2.20
CA LEU A 36 47.88 26.73 2.76
C LEU A 36 46.72 26.30 1.86
N ILE A 37 46.83 26.46 0.54
CA ILE A 37 45.82 25.99 -0.41
C ILE A 37 45.72 24.47 -0.40
N LEU A 38 46.87 23.77 -0.33
CA LEU A 38 46.91 22.32 -0.24
C LEU A 38 46.37 21.82 1.11
N SER A 39 46.67 22.50 2.22
CA SER A 39 46.17 22.13 3.54
C SER A 39 44.68 22.40 3.68
N LEU A 40 44.17 23.53 3.17
CA LEU A 40 42.74 23.81 3.06
C LEU A 40 42.04 22.83 2.12
N GLY A 41 42.67 22.45 1.01
CA GLY A 41 42.16 21.44 0.09
C GLY A 41 42.10 20.05 0.74
N ALA A 42 43.14 19.66 1.47
CA ALA A 42 43.18 18.40 2.22
C ALA A 42 42.20 18.41 3.39
N TRP A 43 42.06 19.52 4.10
CA TRP A 43 41.07 19.71 5.16
C TRP A 43 39.64 19.65 4.58
N TYR A 44 39.38 20.34 3.47
CA TYR A 44 38.09 20.27 2.78
C TYR A 44 37.79 18.84 2.28
N TYR A 45 38.79 18.17 1.69
CA TYR A 45 38.68 16.81 1.19
C TYR A 45 38.41 15.78 2.29
N THR A 46 39.05 15.93 3.45
CA THR A 46 38.89 14.99 4.57
C THR A 46 37.64 15.29 5.40
N HIS A 47 37.28 16.57 5.57
CA HIS A 47 36.18 16.98 6.44
C HIS A 47 34.79 16.90 5.77
N TYR A 48 34.69 17.11 4.45
CA TYR A 48 33.41 17.08 3.73
C TYR A 48 33.10 15.75 3.03
N ARG A 49 34.03 14.79 3.06
CA ARG A 49 33.80 13.43 2.56
C ARG A 49 33.08 12.59 3.62
N VAL A 50 32.05 11.86 3.21
CA VAL A 50 31.37 10.92 4.12
C VAL A 50 32.30 9.73 4.33
N PRO A 51 32.57 9.29 5.58
CA PRO A 51 33.45 8.15 5.83
C PRO A 51 33.01 6.90 5.07
N GLU A 52 33.94 6.17 4.46
CA GLU A 52 33.65 4.94 3.70
C GLU A 52 32.83 3.91 4.49
N PRO A 53 33.10 3.64 5.78
CA PRO A 53 32.29 2.72 6.57
C PRO A 53 30.83 3.15 6.69
N LEU A 54 30.56 4.46 6.73
CA LEU A 54 29.20 4.99 6.80
C LEU A 54 28.47 4.81 5.45
N ILE A 55 29.17 4.99 4.33
CA ILE A 55 28.61 4.72 3.00
C ILE A 55 28.25 3.24 2.85
N GLN A 56 29.10 2.32 3.28
CA GLN A 56 28.81 0.89 3.26
C GLN A 56 27.57 0.54 4.09
N LYS A 57 27.40 1.16 5.27
CA LYS A 57 26.18 1.01 6.07
C LYS A 57 24.94 1.48 5.31
N PHE A 58 24.99 2.64 4.65
CA PHE A 58 23.86 3.12 3.84
C PHE A 58 23.55 2.22 2.65
N VAL A 59 24.57 1.68 1.98
CA VAL A 59 24.40 0.70 0.91
C VAL A 59 23.70 -0.54 1.43
N LEU A 60 24.17 -1.11 2.55
CA LEU A 60 23.59 -2.30 3.16
C LEU A 60 22.13 -2.07 3.56
N ILE A 61 21.84 -0.97 4.26
CA ILE A 61 20.48 -0.61 4.66
C ILE A 61 19.58 -0.47 3.43
N ASN A 62 20.04 0.22 2.39
CA ASN A 62 19.27 0.38 1.18
C ASN A 62 19.00 -0.97 0.51
N SER A 63 19.98 -1.86 0.42
CA SER A 63 19.81 -3.22 -0.14
C SER A 63 18.78 -4.03 0.66
N THR A 64 18.84 -4.03 1.99
CA THR A 64 17.85 -4.71 2.84
C THR A 64 16.45 -4.14 2.65
N LEU A 65 16.33 -2.82 2.49
CA LEU A 65 15.06 -2.19 2.18
C LEU A 65 14.57 -2.58 0.78
N GLU A 66 15.42 -2.61 -0.25
CA GLU A 66 15.03 -3.09 -1.59
C GLU A 66 14.49 -4.52 -1.56
N HIS A 67 15.19 -5.42 -0.85
CA HIS A 67 14.77 -6.81 -0.75
C HIS A 67 13.41 -6.95 -0.07
N SER A 68 13.14 -6.17 0.97
CA SER A 68 11.85 -6.21 1.65
C SER A 68 10.71 -5.62 0.81
N LEU A 69 10.96 -4.67 -0.11
CA LEU A 69 9.92 -4.15 -1.02
C LEU A 69 9.26 -5.26 -1.85
N VAL A 70 10.02 -6.29 -2.24
CA VAL A 70 9.49 -7.46 -2.98
C VAL A 70 8.45 -8.20 -2.13
N ASN A 71 8.75 -8.40 -0.84
CA ASN A 71 7.84 -9.05 0.09
C ASN A 71 6.58 -8.22 0.33
N TYR A 72 6.72 -6.92 0.60
CA TYR A 72 5.58 -6.02 0.78
C TYR A 72 4.65 -5.99 -0.45
N LYS A 73 5.24 -5.98 -1.66
CA LYS A 73 4.45 -6.06 -2.90
C LYS A 73 3.70 -7.38 -3.00
N ARG A 74 4.36 -8.50 -2.72
CA ARG A 74 3.74 -9.83 -2.72
C ARG A 74 2.62 -9.95 -1.70
N GLU A 75 2.83 -9.47 -0.48
CA GLU A 75 1.83 -9.47 0.59
C GLU A 75 0.62 -8.62 0.22
N SER A 76 0.84 -7.44 -0.36
CA SER A 76 -0.26 -6.61 -0.83
C SER A 76 -1.07 -7.28 -1.95
N ASP A 77 -0.40 -7.98 -2.86
CA ASP A 77 -1.05 -8.76 -3.91
C ASP A 77 -1.91 -9.88 -3.34
N GLN A 78 -1.38 -10.59 -2.33
CA GLN A 78 -2.09 -11.63 -1.60
C GLN A 78 -3.30 -11.06 -0.83
N SER A 79 -3.18 -9.90 -0.20
CA SER A 79 -4.28 -9.22 0.50
C SER A 79 -5.45 -8.92 -0.45
N LEU A 80 -5.17 -8.36 -1.63
CA LEU A 80 -6.20 -8.10 -2.63
C LEU A 80 -6.85 -9.40 -3.13
N GLN A 81 -6.05 -10.43 -3.38
CA GLN A 81 -6.59 -11.73 -3.79
C GLN A 81 -7.45 -12.36 -2.70
N SER A 82 -7.06 -12.24 -1.42
CA SER A 82 -7.86 -12.75 -0.31
C SER A 82 -9.20 -12.02 -0.21
N LEU A 83 -9.18 -10.69 -0.25
CA LEU A 83 -10.41 -9.89 -0.27
C LEU A 83 -11.35 -10.33 -1.41
N LYS A 84 -10.84 -10.51 -2.63
CA LYS A 84 -11.63 -11.00 -3.76
C LYS A 84 -12.22 -12.38 -3.52
N ARG A 85 -11.44 -13.32 -2.97
CA ARG A 85 -11.90 -14.68 -2.65
C ARG A 85 -13.01 -14.66 -1.60
N ASP A 86 -12.86 -13.86 -0.56
CA ASP A 86 -13.79 -13.85 0.57
C ASP A 86 -15.10 -13.14 0.22
N VAL A 87 -15.04 -12.06 -0.57
CA VAL A 87 -16.24 -11.45 -1.19
C VAL A 87 -16.96 -12.44 -2.09
N LYS A 88 -16.23 -13.23 -2.89
CA LYS A 88 -16.82 -14.28 -3.75
C LYS A 88 -17.49 -15.37 -2.92
N LYS A 89 -16.85 -15.86 -1.86
CA LYS A 89 -17.44 -16.83 -0.92
C LYS A 89 -18.71 -16.27 -0.27
N GLY A 90 -18.72 -14.98 0.02
CA GLY A 90 -19.86 -14.24 0.56
C GLY A 90 -20.94 -13.87 -0.44
N GLY A 91 -20.98 -14.49 -1.62
CA GLY A 91 -22.08 -14.32 -2.57
C GLY A 91 -22.03 -13.00 -3.34
N ASN A 92 -20.86 -12.35 -3.42
CA ASN A 92 -20.66 -11.10 -4.17
C ASN A 92 -21.70 -10.02 -3.80
N ALA A 93 -21.88 -9.77 -2.50
CA ALA A 93 -22.72 -8.68 -2.03
C ALA A 93 -22.22 -7.34 -2.62
N LEU A 94 -23.15 -6.42 -2.90
CA LEU A 94 -22.84 -5.12 -3.53
C LEU A 94 -21.73 -4.36 -2.77
N LYS A 95 -21.83 -4.30 -1.44
CA LYS A 95 -20.79 -3.72 -0.57
C LYS A 95 -19.42 -4.41 -0.73
N GLY A 96 -19.39 -5.73 -0.86
CA GLY A 96 -18.14 -6.46 -1.09
C GLY A 96 -17.49 -6.12 -2.43
N LEU A 97 -18.28 -5.95 -3.48
CA LEU A 97 -17.79 -5.52 -4.80
C LEU A 97 -17.24 -4.10 -4.77
N GLU A 98 -17.88 -3.19 -4.01
CA GLU A 98 -17.36 -1.83 -3.79
C GLU A 98 -16.00 -1.84 -3.07
N LEU A 99 -15.83 -2.69 -2.05
CA LEU A 99 -14.54 -2.85 -1.36
C LEU A 99 -13.43 -3.34 -2.30
N ILE A 100 -13.74 -4.30 -3.20
CA ILE A 100 -12.79 -4.75 -4.22
C ILE A 100 -12.39 -3.58 -5.13
N LYS A 101 -13.37 -2.81 -5.62
CA LYS A 101 -13.10 -1.67 -6.51
C LYS A 101 -12.19 -0.62 -5.85
N ARG A 102 -12.44 -0.32 -4.56
CA ARG A 102 -11.57 0.56 -3.77
C ARG A 102 -10.15 -0.01 -3.66
N ALA A 103 -10.02 -1.29 -3.29
CA ALA A 103 -8.72 -1.97 -3.17
C ALA A 103 -7.93 -2.00 -4.50
N GLU A 104 -8.60 -2.19 -5.64
CA GLU A 104 -7.96 -2.13 -6.97
C GLU A 104 -7.49 -0.71 -7.32
N MET A 105 -8.31 0.30 -7.01
CA MET A 105 -7.94 1.70 -7.21
C MET A 105 -6.71 2.08 -6.38
N LEU A 106 -6.67 1.64 -5.12
CA LEU A 106 -5.49 1.78 -4.26
C LEU A 106 -4.25 1.20 -4.92
N LYS A 107 -4.29 -0.08 -5.30
CA LYS A 107 -3.15 -0.77 -5.90
C LYS A 107 -2.66 -0.07 -7.16
N LYS A 108 -3.57 0.40 -8.01
CA LYS A 108 -3.23 1.15 -9.23
C LYS A 108 -2.45 2.42 -8.90
N LYS A 109 -3.02 3.30 -8.05
CA LYS A 109 -2.39 4.59 -7.71
C LYS A 109 -1.09 4.44 -6.94
N SER A 110 -0.99 3.46 -6.03
CA SER A 110 0.28 3.19 -5.34
C SER A 110 1.35 2.69 -6.31
N THR A 111 0.98 1.84 -7.27
CA THR A 111 1.91 1.36 -8.32
C THR A 111 2.43 2.51 -9.17
N GLU A 112 1.58 3.49 -9.52
CA GLU A 112 1.99 4.70 -10.22
C GLU A 112 3.06 5.47 -9.43
N ILE A 113 2.85 5.69 -8.12
CA ILE A 113 3.83 6.38 -7.27
C ILE A 113 5.13 5.58 -7.10
N ILE A 114 5.05 4.27 -6.88
CA ILE A 114 6.23 3.40 -6.78
C ILE A 114 7.04 3.41 -8.08
N SER A 115 6.36 3.43 -9.24
CA SER A 115 7.00 3.55 -10.54
C SER A 115 7.72 4.90 -10.69
N GLU A 116 7.10 6.01 -10.27
CA GLU A 116 7.74 7.32 -10.26
C GLU A 116 8.97 7.36 -9.34
N LEU A 117 8.91 6.76 -8.15
CA LEU A 117 10.06 6.64 -7.25
C LEU A 117 11.18 5.80 -7.88
N THR A 118 10.84 4.69 -8.54
CA THR A 118 11.79 3.81 -9.25
C THR A 118 12.48 4.55 -10.40
N LYS A 119 11.73 5.31 -11.20
CA LYS A 119 12.29 6.16 -12.27
C LYS A 119 13.28 7.18 -11.72
N ASN A 120 12.95 7.86 -10.64
CA ASN A 120 13.86 8.84 -10.01
C ASN A 120 15.10 8.17 -9.41
N LYS A 121 15.00 6.96 -8.86
CA LYS A 121 16.16 6.16 -8.44
C LYS A 121 17.06 5.82 -9.63
N GLN A 122 16.50 5.39 -10.75
CA GLN A 122 17.27 5.09 -11.94
C GLN A 122 18.01 6.33 -12.48
N ARG A 123 17.36 7.50 -12.43
CA ARG A 123 18.00 8.77 -12.79
C ARG A 123 19.14 9.14 -11.87
N LEU A 124 18.97 8.97 -10.55
CA LEU A 124 20.06 9.18 -9.59
C LEU A 124 21.24 8.24 -9.85
N ILE A 125 20.97 6.96 -10.11
CA ILE A 125 22.01 5.97 -10.44
C ILE A 125 22.75 6.38 -11.71
N ASN A 126 22.04 6.74 -12.77
CA ASN A 126 22.64 7.02 -14.08
C ASN A 126 23.32 8.40 -14.14
N GLU A 127 22.60 9.47 -13.77
CA GLU A 127 23.03 10.85 -13.98
C GLU A 127 23.92 11.36 -12.83
N ALA A 128 23.65 10.97 -11.59
CA ALA A 128 24.45 11.38 -10.43
C ALA A 128 25.52 10.34 -10.05
N GLY A 129 25.21 9.06 -10.28
CA GLY A 129 25.99 7.92 -9.83
C GLY A 129 26.96 7.31 -10.84
N ASP A 130 26.89 7.69 -12.13
CA ASP A 130 27.60 7.06 -13.26
C ASP A 130 27.32 5.56 -13.44
N GLY A 131 26.12 5.12 -13.07
CA GLY A 131 25.68 3.74 -13.18
C GLY A 131 26.08 2.87 -11.98
N LEU A 132 25.87 1.57 -12.13
CA LEU A 132 26.23 0.55 -11.14
C LEU A 132 27.59 -0.07 -11.47
N ASP A 133 28.34 -0.39 -10.43
CA ASP A 133 29.54 -1.23 -10.51
C ASP A 133 29.14 -2.69 -10.73
N GLU A 134 29.79 -3.36 -11.67
CA GLU A 134 29.46 -4.73 -12.08
C GLU A 134 29.81 -5.79 -11.03
N LYS A 135 30.80 -5.51 -10.16
CA LYS A 135 31.25 -6.44 -9.13
C LYS A 135 30.45 -6.30 -7.84
N THR A 136 30.17 -5.06 -7.44
CA THR A 136 29.51 -4.81 -6.15
C THR A 136 28.01 -4.56 -6.28
N TYR A 137 27.49 -4.34 -7.50
CA TYR A 137 26.11 -3.90 -7.76
C TYR A 137 25.74 -2.59 -7.03
N THR A 138 26.73 -1.81 -6.61
CA THR A 138 26.53 -0.50 -5.96
C THR A 138 26.76 0.63 -6.95
N VAL A 139 26.22 1.81 -6.67
CA VAL A 139 26.47 2.99 -7.49
C VAL A 139 27.96 3.36 -7.54
N LYS A 140 28.51 3.71 -8.72
CA LYS A 140 29.94 4.02 -8.88
C LYS A 140 30.38 5.29 -8.14
N ARG A 141 29.48 6.28 -8.02
CA ARG A 141 29.71 7.53 -7.28
C ARG A 141 28.76 7.72 -6.09
N PRO A 142 28.92 6.94 -5.01
CA PRO A 142 27.98 6.98 -3.88
C PRO A 142 27.97 8.32 -3.12
N GLN A 143 29.06 9.07 -3.19
CA GLN A 143 29.28 10.31 -2.43
C GLN A 143 29.02 11.60 -3.25
N ALA A 144 28.55 11.52 -4.50
CA ALA A 144 28.44 12.68 -5.39
C ALA A 144 27.31 13.67 -5.04
N LYS A 145 27.51 14.47 -3.98
CA LYS A 145 26.54 15.44 -3.44
C LYS A 145 26.07 16.49 -4.44
N LEU A 146 27.00 17.15 -5.13
CA LEU A 146 26.67 18.24 -6.06
C LEU A 146 25.83 17.77 -7.23
N ARG A 147 26.04 16.53 -7.69
CA ARG A 147 25.26 15.94 -8.78
C ARG A 147 23.81 15.65 -8.35
N VAL A 148 23.62 15.18 -7.12
CA VAL A 148 22.28 15.06 -6.53
C VAL A 148 21.60 16.43 -6.43
N SER A 149 22.28 17.44 -5.90
CA SER A 149 21.74 18.81 -5.83
C SER A 149 21.30 19.31 -7.20
N LYS A 150 22.17 19.18 -8.22
CA LYS A 150 21.88 19.63 -9.59
C LYS A 150 20.64 18.94 -10.17
N LEU A 151 20.52 17.63 -10.00
CA LEU A 151 19.42 16.82 -10.56
C LEU A 151 18.10 17.03 -9.80
N MET A 152 18.15 16.90 -8.47
CA MET A 152 16.96 16.81 -7.62
C MET A 152 16.44 18.18 -7.20
N VAL A 153 17.33 19.12 -6.87
CA VAL A 153 16.97 20.46 -6.39
C VAL A 153 17.06 21.50 -7.51
N GLY A 154 18.07 21.42 -8.36
CA GLY A 154 18.44 22.48 -9.29
C GLY A 154 19.46 23.43 -8.66
N MET A 155 20.31 24.03 -9.50
CA MET A 155 21.32 25.01 -9.07
C MET A 155 20.74 26.42 -9.09
N LEU A 156 21.40 27.35 -8.40
CA LEU A 156 21.02 28.76 -8.43
C LEU A 156 20.96 29.26 -9.88
N GLY A 157 19.84 29.89 -10.26
CA GLY A 157 19.61 30.38 -11.62
C GLY A 157 19.24 29.31 -12.66
N SER A 158 19.10 28.03 -12.27
CA SER A 158 18.64 26.94 -13.14
C SER A 158 17.17 26.58 -12.87
N PRO A 159 16.49 25.89 -13.81
CA PRO A 159 15.17 25.33 -13.56
C PRO A 159 15.14 24.42 -12.33
N LYS A 160 13.96 24.36 -11.69
CA LYS A 160 13.71 23.47 -10.54
C LYS A 160 14.04 22.03 -10.89
N GLY A 161 14.78 21.37 -9.99
CA GLY A 161 15.10 19.96 -10.11
C GLY A 161 13.88 19.05 -9.95
N VAL A 162 14.10 17.77 -10.19
CA VAL A 162 13.02 16.80 -10.38
C VAL A 162 12.29 16.44 -9.09
N ALA A 163 12.91 16.72 -7.94
CA ALA A 163 12.32 16.45 -6.62
C ALA A 163 11.08 17.30 -6.34
N TYR A 164 10.98 18.51 -6.91
CA TYR A 164 9.78 19.34 -6.75
C TYR A 164 8.55 18.74 -7.44
N THR A 165 8.73 18.14 -8.61
CA THR A 165 7.65 17.42 -9.30
C THR A 165 7.28 16.15 -8.53
N LEU A 166 8.28 15.43 -8.01
CA LEU A 166 8.06 14.27 -7.17
C LEU A 166 7.29 14.64 -5.88
N GLU A 167 7.69 15.69 -5.18
CA GLU A 167 7.03 16.20 -3.97
C GLU A 167 5.54 16.48 -4.23
N LYS A 168 5.22 17.17 -5.32
CA LYS A 168 3.83 17.43 -5.72
C LYS A 168 3.04 16.14 -5.90
N LYS A 169 3.60 15.14 -6.58
CA LYS A 169 2.94 13.83 -6.79
C LYS A 169 2.74 13.08 -5.47
N LEU A 170 3.74 13.08 -4.59
CA LEU A 170 3.66 12.44 -3.27
C LEU A 170 2.60 13.10 -2.37
N ASN A 171 2.53 14.44 -2.39
CA ASN A 171 1.50 15.19 -1.67
C ASN A 171 0.11 14.91 -2.21
N ALA A 172 -0.06 14.96 -3.54
CA ALA A 172 -1.33 14.65 -4.18
C ALA A 172 -1.81 13.22 -3.84
N TYR A 173 -0.89 12.24 -3.86
CA TYR A 173 -1.20 10.88 -3.44
C TYR A 173 -1.59 10.80 -1.96
N SER A 174 -0.82 11.40 -1.06
CA SER A 174 -1.10 11.37 0.38
C SER A 174 -2.44 12.03 0.72
N HIS A 175 -2.79 13.12 0.05
CA HIS A 175 -4.08 13.80 0.21
C HIS A 175 -5.23 12.98 -0.39
N TRP A 176 -5.05 12.43 -1.59
CA TRP A 176 -6.04 11.54 -2.20
C TRP A 176 -6.33 10.35 -1.28
N LEU A 177 -5.29 9.71 -0.76
CA LEU A 177 -5.40 8.56 0.11
C LEU A 177 -6.18 8.90 1.39
N ASN A 178 -5.83 10.01 2.05
CA ASN A 178 -6.53 10.47 3.25
C ASN A 178 -7.98 10.89 2.99
N ASN A 179 -8.32 11.35 1.79
CA ASN A 179 -9.68 11.71 1.43
C ASN A 179 -10.53 10.48 1.06
N GLU A 180 -9.98 9.59 0.22
CA GLU A 180 -10.65 8.39 -0.30
C GLU A 180 -10.90 7.35 0.79
N TYR A 181 -10.01 7.26 1.78
CA TYR A 181 -10.05 6.25 2.84
C TYR A 181 -10.29 6.85 4.23
N LYS A 182 -10.88 8.05 4.31
CA LYS A 182 -11.17 8.73 5.58
C LYS A 182 -12.08 7.93 6.52
N ASP A 183 -12.93 7.07 5.97
CA ASP A 183 -13.83 6.19 6.71
C ASP A 183 -13.11 5.03 7.40
N LEU A 184 -11.87 4.73 7.02
CA LEU A 184 -11.10 3.59 7.54
C LEU A 184 -10.26 3.94 8.78
N PHE A 185 -9.95 5.22 8.99
CA PHE A 185 -9.00 5.64 10.03
C PHE A 185 -9.55 6.80 10.86
N LYS A 186 -9.36 6.73 12.18
CA LYS A 186 -9.68 7.84 13.09
C LYS A 186 -8.77 9.06 12.91
N LYS A 187 -7.52 8.81 12.50
CA LYS A 187 -6.50 9.83 12.25
C LYS A 187 -5.99 9.69 10.81
N PRO A 188 -5.67 10.80 10.14
CA PRO A 188 -5.10 10.74 8.80
C PRO A 188 -3.74 10.03 8.83
N LEU A 189 -3.44 9.30 7.76
CA LEU A 189 -2.14 8.71 7.51
C LEU A 189 -1.08 9.81 7.30
N PRO A 190 0.16 9.61 7.78
CA PRO A 190 1.23 10.59 7.66
C PRO A 190 1.48 10.98 6.20
N LEU A 191 1.66 12.28 5.93
CA LEU A 191 2.02 12.73 4.59
C LEU A 191 3.45 12.28 4.26
N LEU A 192 3.65 11.71 3.07
CA LEU A 192 4.95 11.16 2.62
C LEU A 192 6.09 12.20 2.63
N THR A 193 5.78 13.48 2.51
CA THR A 193 6.76 14.58 2.41
C THR A 193 6.99 15.32 3.73
N LYS A 194 6.17 15.06 4.77
CA LYS A 194 6.30 15.77 6.05
C LYS A 194 7.12 14.94 7.03
N ASN A 195 8.07 15.61 7.69
CA ASN A 195 8.76 15.06 8.84
C ASN A 195 8.03 15.49 10.13
N PRO A 196 7.55 14.56 10.97
CA PRO A 196 6.96 14.88 12.27
C PRO A 196 7.90 15.66 13.18
N GLU A 197 9.20 15.38 13.11
CA GLU A 197 10.24 16.01 13.94
C GLU A 197 10.64 17.40 13.42
N ALA A 198 10.37 17.69 12.14
CA ALA A 198 10.65 18.98 11.52
C ALA A 198 9.45 19.45 10.66
N PRO A 199 8.35 19.91 11.29
CA PRO A 199 7.10 20.21 10.59
C PRO A 199 7.19 21.37 9.57
N LYS A 200 8.17 22.26 9.77
CA LYS A 200 8.48 23.40 8.89
C LYS A 200 9.60 23.09 7.88
N GLY A 201 10.07 21.84 7.83
CA GLY A 201 11.13 21.40 6.93
C GLY A 201 10.75 21.52 5.46
N ASN A 202 11.74 21.72 4.61
CA ASN A 202 11.56 21.73 3.16
C ASN A 202 11.95 20.35 2.61
N PHE A 203 10.96 19.55 2.24
CA PHE A 203 11.18 18.18 1.79
C PHE A 203 12.28 18.05 0.74
N VAL A 204 12.31 18.93 -0.27
CA VAL A 204 13.29 18.85 -1.34
C VAL A 204 14.70 19.16 -0.84
N TYR A 205 14.88 20.27 -0.12
CA TYR A 205 16.21 20.65 0.38
C TYR A 205 16.71 19.65 1.43
N ASP A 206 15.86 19.27 2.39
CA ASP A 206 16.25 18.42 3.52
C ASP A 206 16.69 17.03 3.08
N ASN A 207 16.13 16.53 1.98
CA ASN A 207 16.38 15.17 1.49
C ASN A 207 17.37 15.09 0.31
N PHE A 208 17.61 16.19 -0.42
CA PHE A 208 18.40 16.14 -1.66
C PHE A 208 19.47 17.22 -1.79
N TRP A 209 19.40 18.32 -1.05
CA TRP A 209 20.45 19.34 -1.11
C TRP A 209 21.72 18.86 -0.38
N GLN A 210 22.84 18.83 -1.10
CA GLN A 210 24.14 18.41 -0.59
C GLN A 210 24.13 16.99 0.01
N LYS A 211 23.20 16.13 -0.43
CA LYS A 211 23.09 14.75 0.02
C LYS A 211 23.86 13.80 -0.90
N PRO A 212 24.61 12.83 -0.35
CA PRO A 212 25.22 11.76 -1.13
C PRO A 212 24.19 10.99 -1.97
N VAL A 213 24.62 10.42 -3.10
CA VAL A 213 23.74 9.60 -3.97
C VAL A 213 23.13 8.45 -3.20
N VAL A 214 23.92 7.75 -2.38
CA VAL A 214 23.42 6.62 -1.59
C VAL A 214 22.32 7.04 -0.58
N VAL A 215 22.42 8.24 -0.02
CA VAL A 215 21.42 8.78 0.93
C VAL A 215 20.13 9.16 0.20
N ALA A 216 20.25 9.79 -0.97
CA ALA A 216 19.10 10.11 -1.80
C ALA A 216 18.36 8.84 -2.27
N LEU A 217 19.11 7.80 -2.67
CA LEU A 217 18.53 6.49 -3.02
C LEU A 217 17.80 5.86 -1.83
N ALA A 218 18.46 5.81 -0.66
CA ALA A 218 17.85 5.28 0.56
C ALA A 218 16.55 6.02 0.92
N LYS A 219 16.50 7.34 0.74
CA LYS A 219 15.27 8.11 0.98
C LYS A 219 14.15 7.73 0.01
N LEU A 220 14.44 7.58 -1.27
CA LEU A 220 13.43 7.15 -2.25
C LEU A 220 12.92 5.74 -1.95
N THR A 221 13.81 4.84 -1.52
CA THR A 221 13.46 3.48 -1.06
C THR A 221 12.59 3.50 0.19
N GLN A 222 12.91 4.36 1.17
CA GLN A 222 12.08 4.58 2.35
C GLN A 222 10.67 5.03 1.98
N LEU A 223 10.54 5.93 0.99
CA LEU A 223 9.23 6.37 0.48
C LEU A 223 8.46 5.23 -0.19
N GLN A 224 9.13 4.35 -0.94
CA GLN A 224 8.49 3.16 -1.53
C GLN A 224 7.93 2.24 -0.43
N HIS A 225 8.69 2.05 0.65
CA HIS A 225 8.27 1.32 1.84
C HIS A 225 7.04 1.93 2.48
N GLN A 226 7.05 3.24 2.72
CA GLN A 226 5.93 3.92 3.34
C GLN A 226 4.65 3.81 2.49
N VAL A 227 4.77 3.96 1.16
CA VAL A 227 3.63 3.77 0.23
C VAL A 227 3.06 2.35 0.33
N LEU A 228 3.92 1.32 0.36
CA LEU A 228 3.46 -0.07 0.48
C LEU A 228 2.87 -0.38 1.86
N ASN A 229 3.43 0.20 2.91
CA ASN A 229 2.92 0.06 4.28
C ASN A 229 1.53 0.70 4.41
N ASP A 230 1.35 1.93 3.91
CA ASP A 230 0.05 2.60 3.90
C ASP A 230 -0.96 1.80 3.08
N GLN A 231 -0.56 1.29 1.92
CA GLN A 231 -1.39 0.40 1.11
C GLN A 231 -1.82 -0.86 1.87
N GLN A 232 -0.89 -1.53 2.56
CA GLN A 232 -1.21 -2.75 3.31
C GLN A 232 -2.13 -2.47 4.51
N ASN A 233 -1.93 -1.36 5.19
CA ASN A 233 -2.80 -0.91 6.27
C ASN A 233 -4.23 -0.68 5.77
N ILE A 234 -4.40 0.00 4.64
CA ILE A 234 -5.71 0.23 4.02
C ILE A 234 -6.35 -1.07 3.57
N LEU A 235 -5.61 -1.95 2.89
CA LEU A 235 -6.12 -3.26 2.47
C LEU A 235 -6.62 -4.09 3.65
N THR A 236 -5.89 -4.05 4.77
CA THR A 236 -6.31 -4.69 6.01
C THR A 236 -7.62 -4.13 6.53
N GLN A 237 -7.77 -2.79 6.56
CA GLN A 237 -9.02 -2.15 7.00
C GLN A 237 -10.21 -2.43 6.04
N LEU A 238 -9.97 -2.43 4.73
CA LEU A 238 -10.98 -2.81 3.74
C LEU A 238 -11.44 -4.27 3.93
N HIS A 239 -10.52 -5.16 4.29
CA HIS A 239 -10.85 -6.54 4.60
C HIS A 239 -11.70 -6.66 5.87
N VAL A 240 -11.39 -5.89 6.91
CA VAL A 240 -12.21 -5.81 8.14
C VAL A 240 -13.62 -5.28 7.86
N GLN A 241 -13.76 -4.34 6.91
CA GLN A 241 -15.08 -3.82 6.50
C GLN A 241 -15.91 -4.80 5.67
N GLN A 242 -15.30 -5.89 5.18
CA GLN A 242 -16.04 -6.92 4.48
C GLN A 242 -17.14 -7.42 5.42
N PRO A 243 -18.42 -7.43 4.98
CA PRO A 243 -19.48 -8.01 5.77
C PRO A 243 -19.04 -9.43 6.14
N ALA A 244 -19.09 -9.75 7.44
CA ALA A 244 -19.08 -11.15 7.84
C ALA A 244 -20.12 -11.83 6.94
N THR A 245 -19.70 -12.89 6.27
CA THR A 245 -20.69 -13.85 5.83
C THR A 245 -21.38 -14.24 7.11
N GLU A 246 -22.61 -13.76 7.31
CA GLU A 246 -23.46 -14.32 8.34
C GLU A 246 -23.62 -15.78 7.92
N ASP A 247 -22.69 -16.61 8.37
CA ASP A 247 -22.82 -18.04 8.30
C ASP A 247 -24.16 -18.30 8.96
N ILE A 248 -25.11 -18.77 8.16
CA ILE A 248 -26.43 -19.10 8.64
C ILE A 248 -26.22 -20.15 9.72
N LYS A 249 -26.31 -19.71 10.98
CA LYS A 249 -26.18 -20.59 12.12
C LYS A 249 -27.52 -21.30 12.29
N PHE A 250 -27.51 -22.59 11.99
CA PHE A 250 -28.62 -23.47 12.30
C PHE A 250 -28.57 -23.77 13.80
N ASP A 251 -29.39 -23.06 14.56
CA ASP A 251 -29.39 -23.08 16.02
C ASP A 251 -30.53 -23.92 16.61
N ARG A 252 -31.50 -24.34 15.80
CA ARG A 252 -32.60 -25.20 16.22
C ARG A 252 -32.67 -26.46 15.37
N ILE A 253 -32.94 -27.57 16.04
CA ILE A 253 -33.11 -28.87 15.41
C ILE A 253 -34.55 -29.32 15.65
N TYR A 254 -35.23 -29.72 14.58
CA TYR A 254 -36.57 -30.27 14.60
C TYR A 254 -36.56 -31.64 13.94
N THR A 255 -37.45 -32.52 14.38
CA THR A 255 -37.70 -33.79 13.71
C THR A 255 -39.10 -33.76 13.11
N GLY A 256 -39.23 -34.21 11.87
CA GLY A 256 -40.50 -34.31 11.17
C GLY A 256 -40.74 -35.72 10.66
N VAL A 257 -42.01 -36.06 10.49
CA VAL A 257 -42.43 -37.28 9.80
C VAL A 257 -43.39 -36.87 8.69
N SER A 258 -43.15 -37.37 7.48
CA SER A 258 -44.02 -37.17 6.32
C SER A 258 -44.52 -38.51 5.83
N ALA A 259 -45.77 -38.83 6.13
CA ALA A 259 -46.45 -40.02 5.63
C ALA A 259 -46.95 -39.84 4.20
N GLU A 260 -46.99 -40.92 3.42
CA GLU A 260 -47.65 -40.94 2.11
C GLU A 260 -49.18 -40.80 2.25
N SER A 261 -49.76 -41.47 3.24
CA SER A 261 -51.18 -41.34 3.61
C SER A 261 -51.35 -41.38 5.12
N ASN A 262 -52.32 -40.59 5.62
CA ASN A 262 -52.77 -40.63 7.02
C ASN A 262 -54.09 -41.41 7.19
N ILE A 263 -54.67 -41.91 6.09
CA ILE A 263 -55.87 -42.75 6.09
C ILE A 263 -55.47 -44.07 5.45
N LEU A 264 -55.65 -45.15 6.19
CA LEU A 264 -55.28 -46.51 5.80
C LEU A 264 -56.44 -47.44 6.11
N TRP A 265 -56.57 -48.49 5.32
CA TRP A 265 -57.43 -49.62 5.60
C TRP A 265 -56.67 -50.67 6.41
N SER A 266 -57.40 -51.57 7.06
CA SER A 266 -56.79 -52.70 7.75
C SER A 266 -56.04 -53.59 6.75
N GLY A 267 -54.76 -53.87 7.03
CA GLY A 267 -53.87 -54.62 6.12
C GLY A 267 -52.99 -53.74 5.22
N ASP A 268 -53.22 -52.43 5.15
CA ASP A 268 -52.36 -51.53 4.39
C ASP A 268 -50.97 -51.37 5.03
N THR A 269 -49.95 -51.19 4.18
CA THR A 269 -48.60 -50.87 4.63
C THR A 269 -48.45 -49.36 4.83
N TYR A 270 -48.15 -48.93 6.06
CA TYR A 270 -47.83 -47.54 6.35
C TYR A 270 -46.43 -47.17 5.85
N ARG A 271 -46.34 -46.16 4.97
CA ARG A 271 -45.08 -45.62 4.44
C ARG A 271 -44.90 -44.17 4.89
N ALA A 272 -43.77 -43.87 5.51
CA ALA A 272 -43.43 -42.53 5.96
C ALA A 272 -41.92 -42.27 5.93
N ASN A 273 -41.57 -41.00 5.71
CA ASN A 273 -40.19 -40.51 5.76
C ASN A 273 -39.97 -39.74 7.07
N MET A 274 -38.91 -40.07 7.80
CA MET A 274 -38.45 -39.29 8.95
C MET A 274 -37.35 -38.31 8.51
N VAL A 275 -37.41 -37.07 9.00
CA VAL A 275 -36.44 -36.02 8.65
C VAL A 275 -35.95 -35.30 9.90
N ILE A 276 -34.67 -34.93 9.91
CA ILE A 276 -34.11 -33.95 10.84
C ILE A 276 -33.95 -32.64 10.06
N ALA A 277 -34.61 -31.58 10.53
CA ALA A 277 -34.55 -30.25 9.95
C ALA A 277 -33.80 -29.31 10.90
N ALA A 278 -32.71 -28.73 10.41
CA ALA A 278 -31.99 -27.67 11.11
C ALA A 278 -32.51 -26.31 10.63
N VAL A 279 -32.94 -25.45 11.56
CA VAL A 279 -33.61 -24.18 11.27
C VAL A 279 -32.76 -23.02 11.81
N PRO A 280 -32.48 -22.00 10.99
CA PRO A 280 -31.77 -20.81 11.44
C PRO A 280 -32.77 -19.81 12.01
N SER A 281 -33.05 -19.90 13.31
CA SER A 281 -34.14 -19.15 13.94
C SER A 281 -33.94 -17.63 13.92
N LYS A 282 -32.70 -17.17 13.74
CA LYS A 282 -32.30 -15.76 13.65
C LYS A 282 -32.24 -15.20 12.22
N ALA A 283 -32.52 -16.01 11.20
CA ALA A 283 -32.49 -15.58 9.80
C ALA A 283 -33.66 -14.66 9.40
N ASN A 284 -34.60 -14.39 10.30
CA ASN A 284 -35.77 -13.51 10.10
C ASN A 284 -36.51 -13.79 8.78
N ALA A 285 -36.75 -15.07 8.50
CA ALA A 285 -37.42 -15.51 7.28
C ALA A 285 -38.85 -14.93 7.20
N LYS A 286 -39.21 -14.41 6.03
CA LYS A 286 -40.59 -14.05 5.70
C LYS A 286 -41.24 -15.24 5.01
N MET A 287 -42.42 -15.62 5.49
CA MET A 287 -43.16 -16.73 4.90
C MET A 287 -44.57 -16.29 4.50
N THR A 288 -45.09 -16.85 3.41
CA THR A 288 -46.47 -16.61 2.96
C THR A 288 -47.21 -17.91 2.67
N VAL A 289 -48.53 -17.83 2.70
CA VAL A 289 -49.45 -18.88 2.25
C VAL A 289 -50.48 -18.23 1.34
N ASN A 290 -50.62 -18.72 0.13
CA ASN A 290 -51.47 -18.18 -0.93
C ASN A 290 -51.23 -16.68 -1.18
N GLY A 291 -49.99 -16.23 -1.02
CA GLY A 291 -49.60 -14.82 -1.15
C GLY A 291 -49.73 -13.99 0.13
N GLU A 292 -50.42 -14.47 1.16
CA GLU A 292 -50.61 -13.74 2.42
C GLU A 292 -49.49 -14.05 3.44
N PRO A 293 -48.90 -13.04 4.10
CA PRO A 293 -47.90 -13.26 5.14
C PRO A 293 -48.44 -14.06 6.33
N ILE A 294 -47.64 -14.99 6.85
CA ILE A 294 -47.97 -15.78 8.04
C ILE A 294 -47.05 -15.47 9.22
N LYS A 295 -47.52 -15.78 10.43
CA LYS A 295 -46.71 -15.65 11.64
C LYS A 295 -45.57 -16.68 11.60
N VAL A 296 -44.34 -16.19 11.73
CA VAL A 296 -43.14 -17.02 11.87
C VAL A 296 -42.66 -16.94 13.31
N GLU A 297 -42.60 -18.09 13.98
CA GLU A 297 -42.08 -18.21 15.34
C GLU A 297 -40.90 -19.18 15.33
N ASN A 298 -39.75 -18.75 15.84
CA ASN A 298 -38.56 -19.60 15.93
C ASN A 298 -38.09 -20.19 14.58
N GLY A 299 -38.35 -19.48 13.47
CA GLY A 299 -38.06 -19.94 12.11
C GLY A 299 -39.09 -20.90 11.53
N ILE A 300 -40.21 -21.15 12.22
CA ILE A 300 -41.32 -21.98 11.74
C ILE A 300 -42.54 -21.09 11.41
N GLY A 301 -42.99 -21.14 10.16
CA GLY A 301 -44.22 -20.49 9.72
C GLY A 301 -45.46 -21.29 10.14
N LYS A 302 -46.41 -20.64 10.82
CA LYS A 302 -47.69 -21.24 11.21
C LYS A 302 -48.73 -21.05 10.11
N VAL A 303 -49.04 -22.11 9.38
CA VAL A 303 -50.07 -22.12 8.34
C VAL A 303 -51.44 -22.36 8.97
N ARG A 304 -52.38 -21.44 8.77
CA ARG A 304 -53.78 -21.58 9.22
C ARG A 304 -54.72 -20.84 8.28
N PHE A 305 -55.68 -21.54 7.69
CA PHE A 305 -56.77 -20.94 6.92
C PHE A 305 -58.03 -21.81 7.04
N LYS A 306 -59.20 -21.22 6.85
CA LYS A 306 -60.49 -21.93 6.90
C LYS A 306 -60.79 -22.52 5.53
N THR A 307 -61.11 -23.81 5.47
CA THR A 307 -61.54 -24.46 4.23
C THR A 307 -63.01 -24.17 3.94
N THR A 308 -63.33 -23.83 2.69
CA THR A 308 -64.68 -23.61 2.18
C THR A 308 -64.97 -24.52 0.99
N TYR A 309 -66.22 -24.52 0.50
CA TYR A 309 -66.58 -25.16 -0.77
C TYR A 309 -65.75 -24.60 -1.95
N PRO A 310 -65.54 -25.37 -3.04
CA PRO A 310 -66.02 -26.74 -3.27
C PRO A 310 -65.27 -27.79 -2.42
N LEU A 311 -65.85 -28.97 -2.27
CA LEU A 311 -65.20 -30.13 -1.64
C LEU A 311 -64.16 -30.74 -2.60
N GLY A 312 -63.34 -31.66 -2.11
CA GLY A 312 -62.36 -32.42 -2.91
C GLY A 312 -60.92 -31.92 -2.76
N ARG A 313 -60.08 -32.31 -3.72
CA ARG A 313 -58.64 -32.02 -3.75
C ARG A 313 -58.40 -30.53 -4.00
N LYS A 314 -57.54 -29.93 -3.18
CA LYS A 314 -57.14 -28.53 -3.23
C LYS A 314 -55.64 -28.40 -2.99
N TYR A 315 -55.10 -27.24 -3.32
CA TYR A 315 -53.70 -26.91 -3.12
C TYR A 315 -53.58 -25.57 -2.40
N TRP A 316 -52.54 -25.44 -1.59
CA TRP A 316 -52.05 -24.14 -1.18
C TRP A 316 -50.58 -24.00 -1.61
N GLU A 317 -50.19 -22.77 -1.90
CA GLU A 317 -48.84 -22.42 -2.29
C GLU A 317 -48.23 -21.53 -1.21
N GLY A 318 -46.97 -21.75 -0.88
CA GLY A 318 -46.26 -20.95 0.11
C GLY A 318 -44.88 -20.54 -0.39
N THR A 319 -44.40 -19.42 0.15
CA THR A 319 -43.02 -18.98 -0.09
C THR A 319 -42.29 -18.82 1.23
N ILE A 320 -40.98 -19.09 1.20
CA ILE A 320 -40.07 -18.86 2.31
C ILE A 320 -38.92 -18.03 1.77
N THR A 321 -38.79 -16.79 2.22
CA THR A 321 -37.73 -15.87 1.80
C THR A 321 -36.86 -15.48 2.99
N PHE A 322 -35.55 -15.68 2.86
CA PHE A 322 -34.57 -15.24 3.86
C PHE A 322 -33.28 -14.79 3.16
N LYS A 323 -32.46 -14.01 3.87
CA LYS A 323 -31.14 -13.62 3.36
C LYS A 323 -30.17 -14.79 3.49
N ASN A 324 -29.63 -15.22 2.37
CA ASN A 324 -28.55 -16.20 2.29
C ASN A 324 -27.36 -15.56 1.57
N LYS A 325 -26.20 -15.51 2.23
CA LYS A 325 -24.99 -14.86 1.70
C LYS A 325 -25.26 -13.45 1.13
N GLY A 326 -26.02 -12.67 1.90
CA GLY A 326 -26.37 -11.29 1.55
C GLY A 326 -27.42 -11.12 0.44
N ARG A 327 -27.99 -12.20 -0.08
CA ARG A 327 -29.03 -12.17 -1.12
C ARG A 327 -30.34 -12.75 -0.61
N ASP A 328 -31.46 -12.13 -0.97
CA ASP A 328 -32.77 -12.72 -0.70
C ASP A 328 -32.93 -13.99 -1.54
N THR A 329 -33.15 -15.11 -0.86
CA THR A 329 -33.36 -16.42 -1.47
C THR A 329 -34.77 -16.88 -1.14
N THR A 330 -35.55 -17.22 -2.17
CA THR A 330 -36.95 -17.63 -2.03
C THR A 330 -37.14 -19.07 -2.44
N PHE A 331 -37.64 -19.88 -1.52
CA PHE A 331 -38.12 -21.24 -1.78
C PHE A 331 -39.64 -21.21 -1.95
N ARG A 332 -40.16 -22.06 -2.84
CA ARG A 332 -41.60 -22.20 -3.11
C ARG A 332 -42.04 -23.61 -2.75
N VAL A 333 -43.19 -23.71 -2.11
CA VAL A 333 -43.82 -24.98 -1.72
C VAL A 333 -45.23 -24.99 -2.28
N LYS A 334 -45.65 -26.15 -2.79
CA LYS A 334 -47.05 -26.42 -3.15
C LYS A 334 -47.47 -27.70 -2.45
N LYS A 335 -48.57 -27.65 -1.70
CA LYS A 335 -49.05 -28.79 -0.93
C LYS A 335 -50.52 -29.06 -1.21
N GLU A 336 -50.81 -30.31 -1.53
CA GLU A 336 -52.18 -30.82 -1.71
C GLU A 336 -52.84 -31.08 -0.34
N TYR A 337 -54.15 -30.84 -0.27
CA TYR A 337 -55.04 -31.22 0.83
C TYR A 337 -56.43 -31.56 0.29
N VAL A 338 -57.22 -32.34 1.04
CA VAL A 338 -58.58 -32.74 0.64
C VAL A 338 -59.60 -32.18 1.63
N VAL A 339 -60.65 -31.56 1.12
CA VAL A 339 -61.78 -31.07 1.92
C VAL A 339 -62.96 -32.01 1.75
N ILE A 340 -63.34 -32.71 2.82
CA ILE A 340 -64.49 -33.62 2.85
C ILE A 340 -65.67 -32.95 3.60
N PRO A 341 -66.93 -33.36 3.33
CA PRO A 341 -68.07 -32.79 4.03
C PRO A 341 -68.03 -33.16 5.52
N ARG A 342 -68.58 -32.29 6.39
CA ARG A 342 -68.84 -32.66 7.78
C ARG A 342 -69.99 -33.66 7.80
N MET A 343 -69.74 -34.89 8.24
CA MET A 343 -70.80 -35.82 8.59
C MET A 343 -71.52 -35.25 9.82
N LYS A 344 -72.85 -35.14 9.73
CA LYS A 344 -73.70 -34.67 10.84
C LYS A 344 -73.88 -35.75 11.88
#